data_AF-A0A846DZ02-F1
#
_entry.id   AF-A0A846DZ02-F1
#
_cell.length_a   1.000
_cell.length_b   1.000
_cell.length_c   1.000
_cell.angle_alpha   90.00
_cell.angle_beta   90.00
_cell.angle_gamma   90.00
#
_symmetry.space_group_name_H-M   'P 1'
#
loop_
_entity.id
_entity.type
_entity.pdbx_description
1 polymer ?
#
loop_
_entity_poly.entity_id
_entity_poly.type
_entity_poly.pdbx_seq_one_letter_code
_entity_poly.pdbx_strand_id
1 'polypeptide(L)'
;MQGQPDTRYQDWAWPLWPVVPLYPYGRRRTLRQEVLKDKIWTFEQSQGILYVVVPIRMSAIALESGGLLIYAPVAPTPECIRLVRELEAQHGEVQAIVLPTISGIEHKVFVGPFARHFPQAQVYVAPHQWSFPVNLPLSWLGFPRKRTHILPTDSRQNPFGDEFDYAILGPIELGPGRFAEVALFHKRSRT
;
A
#
# COMPACT_ATOMS: atom_id res chain seq x y z
N MET A 1 12.67 -40.82 0.14
CA MET A 1 12.10 -39.63 -0.52
C MET A 1 12.32 -38.43 0.37
N GLN A 2 13.33 -37.60 0.07
CA GLN A 2 13.46 -36.28 0.69
C GLN A 2 12.38 -35.39 0.06
N GLY A 3 11.40 -34.95 0.86
CA GLY A 3 10.42 -33.97 0.40
C GLY A 3 11.15 -32.68 0.06
N GLN A 4 10.98 -32.18 -1.18
CA GLN A 4 11.39 -30.82 -1.51
C GLN A 4 10.74 -29.88 -0.48
N PRO A 5 11.50 -28.95 0.13
CA PRO A 5 10.90 -27.94 1.00
C PRO A 5 9.87 -27.18 0.17
N ASP A 6 8.64 -27.13 0.66
CA ASP A 6 7.52 -26.52 -0.05
C ASP A 6 7.78 -25.01 -0.17
N THR A 7 8.23 -24.58 -1.35
CA THR A 7 8.71 -23.22 -1.67
C THR A 7 7.67 -22.15 -1.37
N ARG A 8 6.38 -22.53 -1.34
CA ARG A 8 5.24 -21.68 -0.98
C ARG A 8 5.36 -21.07 0.42
N TYR A 9 6.02 -21.75 1.37
CA TYR A 9 6.17 -21.24 2.73
C TYR A 9 7.12 -20.04 2.84
N GLN A 10 8.16 -20.01 2.02
CA GLN A 10 9.10 -18.88 1.99
C GLN A 10 8.48 -17.68 1.28
N ASP A 11 7.68 -17.94 0.24
CA ASP A 11 6.99 -16.94 -0.56
C ASP A 11 5.98 -16.09 0.24
N TRP A 12 5.40 -16.65 1.30
CA TRP A 12 4.43 -15.94 2.16
C TRP A 12 5.05 -15.32 3.41
N ALA A 13 6.36 -15.40 3.59
CA ALA A 13 7.01 -14.95 4.81
C ALA A 13 6.89 -13.44 5.02
N TRP A 14 6.41 -13.04 6.19
CA TRP A 14 6.37 -11.65 6.66
C TRP A 14 7.05 -11.53 8.03
N PRO A 15 8.39 -11.37 8.09
CA PRO A 15 9.13 -11.43 9.36
C PRO A 15 8.85 -10.26 10.31
N LEU A 16 8.33 -9.14 9.80
CA LEU A 16 8.00 -7.96 10.60
C LEU A 16 6.62 -8.02 11.26
N TRP A 17 5.95 -9.18 11.21
CA TRP A 17 4.67 -9.39 11.88
C TRP A 17 4.64 -9.05 13.38
N PRO A 18 5.73 -9.13 14.18
CA PRO A 18 5.67 -8.75 15.59
C PRO A 18 5.43 -7.25 15.81
N VAL A 19 5.70 -6.39 14.81
CA VAL A 19 5.49 -4.93 14.93
C VAL A 19 4.00 -4.60 15.06
N VAL A 20 3.16 -5.29 14.28
CA VAL A 20 1.70 -5.20 14.37
C VAL A 20 1.16 -6.63 14.20
N PRO A 21 0.92 -7.37 15.30
CA PRO A 21 0.66 -8.81 15.28
C PRO A 21 -0.77 -9.13 14.85
N LEU A 22 -1.08 -8.86 13.58
CA LEU A 22 -2.37 -9.17 12.97
C LEU A 22 -2.30 -10.55 12.32
N TYR A 23 -3.34 -11.36 12.51
CA TYR A 23 -3.52 -12.62 11.77
C TYR A 23 -3.40 -12.34 10.25
N PRO A 24 -2.78 -13.20 9.45
CA PRO A 24 -2.15 -14.51 9.73
C PRO A 24 -0.68 -14.41 10.20
N TYR A 25 -0.32 -13.31 10.85
CA TYR A 25 1.01 -13.03 11.41
C TYR A 25 2.08 -13.07 10.33
N GLY A 26 3.04 -13.99 10.46
CA GLY A 26 4.22 -14.10 9.61
C GLY A 26 4.00 -14.82 8.28
N ARG A 27 2.76 -15.22 7.93
CA ARG A 27 2.47 -15.98 6.71
C ARG A 27 1.30 -15.38 5.94
N ARG A 28 1.59 -14.53 4.97
CA ARG A 28 0.59 -13.76 4.22
C ARG A 28 0.63 -14.14 2.74
N ARG A 29 -0.33 -14.96 2.34
CA ARG A 29 -0.58 -15.26 0.93
C ARG A 29 -1.20 -14.03 0.26
N THR A 30 -0.76 -13.74 -0.95
CA THR A 30 -1.23 -12.65 -1.79
C THR A 30 -2.04 -13.21 -2.96
N LEU A 31 -3.27 -12.72 -3.12
CA LEU A 31 -4.12 -13.02 -4.27
C LEU A 31 -4.11 -11.82 -5.22
N ARG A 32 -3.50 -11.98 -6.40
CA ARG A 32 -3.58 -10.97 -7.46
C ARG A 32 -4.78 -11.26 -8.36
N GLN A 33 -5.61 -10.27 -8.59
CA GLN A 33 -6.72 -10.31 -9.55
C GLN A 33 -6.62 -9.09 -10.47
N GLU A 34 -6.76 -9.31 -11.77
CA GLU A 34 -6.96 -8.23 -12.74
C GLU A 34 -8.44 -7.82 -12.73
N VAL A 35 -8.72 -6.55 -12.44
CA VAL A 35 -10.09 -6.01 -12.38
C VAL A 35 -10.42 -5.13 -13.58
N LEU A 36 -9.39 -4.55 -14.21
CA LEU A 36 -9.49 -3.91 -15.50
C LEU A 36 -8.29 -4.35 -16.34
N LYS A 37 -8.59 -4.95 -17.50
CA LYS A 37 -7.60 -5.54 -18.39
C LYS A 37 -6.45 -4.57 -18.71
N ASP A 38 -5.22 -5.04 -18.52
CA ASP A 38 -3.95 -4.35 -18.79
C ASP A 38 -3.83 -2.99 -18.09
N LYS A 39 -4.62 -2.77 -17.01
CA LYS A 39 -4.74 -1.46 -16.37
C LYS A 39 -4.79 -1.48 -14.85
N ILE A 40 -5.61 -2.33 -14.23
CA ILE A 40 -5.81 -2.32 -12.78
C ILE A 40 -5.81 -3.74 -12.25
N TRP A 41 -4.97 -3.96 -11.24
CA TRP A 41 -4.88 -5.22 -10.50
C TRP A 41 -5.06 -4.96 -9.01
N THR A 42 -5.80 -5.84 -8.34
CA THR A 42 -5.93 -5.86 -6.89
C THR A 42 -5.08 -6.98 -6.31
N PHE A 43 -4.47 -6.70 -5.16
CA PHE A 43 -3.65 -7.63 -4.40
C PHE A 43 -4.27 -7.73 -3.01
N GLU A 44 -4.77 -8.91 -2.68
CA GLU A 44 -5.45 -9.14 -1.40
C GLU A 44 -4.65 -10.06 -0.49
N GLN A 45 -4.60 -9.71 0.80
CA GLN A 45 -4.09 -10.56 1.86
C GLN A 45 -5.12 -10.65 2.96
N SER A 46 -5.21 -11.78 3.67
CA SER A 46 -6.05 -11.84 4.86
C SER A 46 -5.44 -11.01 5.99
N GLN A 47 -6.30 -10.34 6.74
CA GLN A 47 -5.92 -9.62 7.95
C GLN A 47 -6.97 -9.80 9.04
N GLY A 48 -6.56 -10.06 10.28
CA GLY A 48 -7.53 -10.19 11.37
C GLY A 48 -7.04 -9.75 12.74
N ILE A 49 -8.01 -9.30 13.54
CA ILE A 49 -7.87 -8.87 14.94
C ILE A 49 -9.18 -9.18 15.68
N LEU A 50 -9.10 -9.59 16.96
CA LEU A 50 -10.25 -9.79 17.86
C LEU A 50 -11.45 -10.50 17.19
N TYR A 51 -11.22 -11.70 16.64
CA TYR A 51 -12.21 -12.57 15.98
C TYR A 51 -12.74 -12.09 14.63
N VAL A 52 -12.29 -10.94 14.13
CA VAL A 52 -12.64 -10.44 12.79
C VAL A 52 -11.50 -10.73 11.84
N VAL A 53 -11.80 -11.36 10.69
CA VAL A 53 -10.84 -11.56 9.59
C VAL A 53 -11.44 -10.99 8.32
N VAL A 54 -10.73 -10.07 7.70
CA VAL A 54 -11.13 -9.37 6.47
C VAL A 54 -10.01 -9.41 5.44
N PRO A 55 -10.33 -9.35 4.14
CA PRO A 55 -9.31 -9.08 3.13
C PRO A 55 -8.84 -7.62 3.27
N ILE A 56 -7.53 -7.41 3.29
CA ILE A 56 -6.91 -6.10 3.06
C ILE A 56 -6.44 -6.04 1.61
N ARG A 57 -6.72 -4.93 0.94
CA ARG A 57 -6.49 -4.77 -0.50
C ARG A 57 -5.50 -3.66 -0.79
N MET A 58 -4.54 -3.97 -1.65
CA MET A 58 -3.69 -3.04 -2.39
C MET A 58 -4.15 -3.02 -3.86
N SER A 59 -4.01 -1.89 -4.55
CA SER A 59 -4.21 -1.82 -6.00
C SER A 59 -2.92 -1.42 -6.70
N ALA A 60 -2.61 -2.06 -7.82
CA ALA A 60 -1.58 -1.64 -8.77
C ALA A 60 -2.27 -1.13 -10.03
N ILE A 61 -1.86 0.05 -10.51
CA ILE A 61 -2.51 0.74 -11.61
C ILE A 61 -1.45 1.13 -12.64
N ALA A 62 -1.63 0.72 -13.89
CA ALA A 62 -0.73 1.08 -14.99
C ALA A 62 -1.02 2.49 -15.50
N LEU A 63 -0.01 3.35 -15.41
CA LEU A 63 -0.08 4.76 -15.78
C LEU A 63 -0.02 4.93 -17.30
N GLU A 64 -0.70 5.95 -17.82
CA GLU A 64 -0.65 6.32 -19.24
C GLU A 64 0.73 6.81 -19.67
N SER A 65 1.47 7.46 -18.76
CA SER A 65 2.87 7.85 -18.97
C SER A 65 3.86 6.69 -18.92
N GLY A 66 3.37 5.46 -18.71
CA GLY A 66 4.19 4.31 -18.34
C GLY A 66 4.52 4.29 -16.86
N GLY A 67 4.81 3.10 -16.34
CA GLY A 67 5.04 2.82 -14.93
C GLY A 67 3.78 2.37 -14.19
N LEU A 68 3.95 2.16 -12.88
CA LEU A 68 2.89 1.72 -11.99
C LEU A 68 2.68 2.70 -10.82
N LEU A 69 1.42 2.90 -10.45
CA LEU A 69 1.03 3.46 -9.15
C LEU A 69 0.54 2.33 -8.24
N ILE A 70 1.07 2.28 -7.02
CA ILE A 70 0.63 1.36 -5.98
C ILE A 70 -0.19 2.14 -4.95
N TYR A 71 -1.42 1.71 -4.70
CA TYR A 71 -2.34 2.31 -3.75
C TYR A 71 -2.62 1.36 -2.59
N ALA A 72 -2.52 1.87 -1.35
CA ALA A 72 -2.76 1.14 -0.10
C ALA A 72 -1.96 -0.18 0.04
N PRO A 73 -0.61 -0.14 0.07
CA PRO A 73 0.21 -1.35 0.11
C PRO A 73 -0.19 -2.39 1.15
N VAL A 74 -0.14 -3.67 0.77
CA VAL A 74 -0.21 -4.83 1.67
C VAL A 74 1.20 -5.32 2.03
N ALA A 75 1.33 -6.36 2.85
CA ALA A 75 2.64 -6.84 3.29
C ALA A 75 3.52 -7.23 2.08
N PRO A 76 4.76 -6.72 1.98
CA PRO A 76 5.68 -7.04 0.89
C PRO A 76 6.33 -8.41 1.11
N THR A 77 5.51 -9.47 1.09
CA THR A 77 6.04 -10.84 1.05
C THR A 77 6.77 -11.09 -0.27
N PRO A 78 7.68 -12.07 -0.35
CA PRO A 78 8.35 -12.39 -1.61
C PRO A 78 7.38 -12.67 -2.77
N GLU A 79 6.24 -13.33 -2.50
CA GLU A 79 5.16 -13.54 -3.48
C GLU A 79 4.57 -12.21 -3.97
N CYS A 80 4.21 -11.31 -3.05
CA CYS A 80 3.66 -9.99 -3.38
C CYS A 80 4.63 -9.19 -4.27
N ILE A 81 5.90 -9.12 -3.86
CA ILE A 81 6.93 -8.38 -4.60
C ILE A 81 7.15 -8.99 -5.98
N ARG A 82 7.23 -10.33 -6.11
CA ARG A 82 7.37 -10.98 -7.43
C ARG A 82 6.20 -10.66 -8.34
N LEU A 83 4.97 -10.72 -7.82
CA LEU A 83 3.76 -10.41 -8.60
C LEU A 83 3.69 -8.94 -9.05
N VAL A 84 4.24 -8.01 -8.28
CA VAL A 84 4.38 -6.59 -8.70
C VAL A 84 5.49 -6.44 -9.76
N ARG A 85 6.61 -7.15 -9.61
CA ARG A 85 7.73 -7.13 -10.57
C ARG A 85 7.32 -7.68 -11.95
N GLU A 86 6.42 -8.66 -12.00
CA GLU A 86 5.79 -9.14 -13.24
C GLU A 86 5.00 -8.04 -13.95
N LEU A 87 4.36 -7.13 -13.20
CA LEU A 87 3.68 -5.97 -13.78
C LEU A 87 4.70 -4.90 -14.23
N GLU A 88 5.77 -4.67 -13.47
CA GLU A 88 6.82 -3.72 -13.88
C GLU A 88 7.50 -4.14 -15.19
N ALA A 89 7.68 -5.44 -15.41
CA ALA A 89 8.23 -5.96 -16.66
C ALA A 89 7.37 -5.64 -17.89
N GLN A 90 6.06 -5.41 -17.70
CA GLN A 90 5.10 -5.15 -18.77
C GLN A 90 4.75 -3.67 -18.91
N HIS A 91 4.65 -2.95 -17.79
CA HIS A 91 4.11 -1.60 -17.75
C HIS A 91 5.15 -0.54 -17.35
N GLY A 92 6.33 -0.94 -16.86
CA GLY A 92 7.37 -0.04 -16.35
C GLY A 92 7.43 0.01 -14.83
N GLU A 93 8.48 0.63 -14.29
CA GLU A 93 8.76 0.67 -12.86
C GLU A 93 7.63 1.28 -12.01
N VAL A 94 7.55 0.90 -10.74
CA VAL A 94 6.69 1.58 -9.76
C VAL A 94 7.18 3.02 -9.57
N GLN A 95 6.35 3.98 -9.96
CA GLN A 95 6.66 5.42 -9.87
C GLN A 95 6.14 6.03 -8.56
N ALA A 96 4.98 5.58 -8.10
CA ALA A 96 4.32 6.14 -6.92
C ALA A 96 3.75 5.04 -6.00
N ILE A 97 3.86 5.28 -4.68
CA ILE A 97 3.25 4.47 -3.63
C ILE A 97 2.40 5.39 -2.76
N VAL A 98 1.10 5.10 -2.64
CA VAL A 98 0.15 5.96 -1.93
C VAL A 98 -0.35 5.27 -0.66
N LEU A 99 -0.16 5.93 0.49
CA LEU A 99 -0.85 5.61 1.75
C LEU A 99 -2.10 6.51 1.86
N PRO A 100 -3.30 5.98 1.61
CA PRO A 100 -4.50 6.82 1.59
C PRO A 100 -5.07 7.13 2.97
N THR A 101 -4.70 6.39 4.02
CA THR A 101 -5.30 6.53 5.35
C THR A 101 -4.33 7.10 6.38
N ILE A 102 -4.83 7.84 7.36
CA ILE A 102 -4.04 8.29 8.53
C ILE A 102 -4.21 7.37 9.74
N SER A 103 -5.30 6.62 9.83
CA SER A 103 -5.68 5.80 10.99
C SER A 103 -5.44 4.30 10.80
N GLY A 104 -5.44 3.83 9.54
CA GLY A 104 -5.25 2.41 9.24
C GLY A 104 -3.81 1.99 9.47
N ILE A 105 -3.47 1.64 10.73
CA ILE A 105 -2.18 1.05 11.08
C ILE A 105 -1.93 -0.22 10.24
N GLU A 106 -3.02 -0.90 9.92
CA GLU A 106 -3.17 -2.03 9.02
C GLU A 106 -2.51 -1.83 7.66
N HIS A 107 -2.59 -0.62 7.09
CA HIS A 107 -1.95 -0.29 5.82
C HIS A 107 -0.62 0.42 6.03
N LYS A 108 -0.55 1.31 7.04
CA LYS A 108 0.63 2.13 7.32
C LYS A 108 1.88 1.31 7.59
N VAL A 109 1.75 0.22 8.35
CA VAL A 109 2.88 -0.65 8.72
C VAL A 109 3.62 -1.23 7.51
N PHE A 110 2.91 -1.42 6.39
CA PHE A 110 3.51 -2.03 5.20
C PHE A 110 4.22 -1.03 4.30
N VAL A 111 3.88 0.26 4.35
CA VAL A 111 4.37 1.26 3.38
C VAL A 111 5.89 1.39 3.40
N GLY A 112 6.49 1.57 4.59
CA GLY A 112 7.95 1.70 4.72
C GLY A 112 8.70 0.49 4.17
N PRO A 113 8.40 -0.73 4.66
CA PRO A 113 8.97 -1.98 4.14
C PRO A 113 8.73 -2.16 2.63
N PHE A 114 7.52 -1.90 2.13
CA PHE A 114 7.18 -2.04 0.71
C PHE A 114 8.00 -1.06 -0.14
N ALA A 115 8.10 0.20 0.28
CA ALA A 115 8.88 1.22 -0.40
C ALA A 115 10.38 0.89 -0.50
N ARG A 116 10.94 0.05 0.39
CA ARG A 116 12.35 -0.40 0.28
C ARG A 116 12.58 -1.31 -0.93
N HIS A 117 11.56 -2.07 -1.33
CA HIS A 117 11.65 -2.89 -2.53
C HIS A 117 11.59 -2.07 -3.81
N PHE A 118 11.03 -0.85 -3.78
CA PHE A 118 10.90 0.04 -4.94
C PHE A 118 11.57 1.39 -4.65
N PRO A 119 12.92 1.46 -4.71
CA PRO A 119 13.68 2.62 -4.24
C PRO A 119 13.49 3.89 -5.09
N GLN A 120 13.11 3.74 -6.37
CA GLN A 120 12.84 4.87 -7.27
C GLN A 120 11.44 5.48 -7.05
N ALA A 121 10.51 4.71 -6.50
CA ALA A 121 9.14 5.16 -6.28
C ALA A 121 9.07 6.32 -5.26
N GLN A 122 8.31 7.35 -5.59
CA GLN A 122 7.92 8.38 -4.64
C GLN A 122 6.80 7.87 -3.74
N VAL A 123 6.86 8.18 -2.45
CA VAL A 123 5.83 7.81 -1.48
C VAL A 123 4.96 9.03 -1.19
N TYR A 124 3.65 8.89 -1.36
CA TYR A 124 2.66 9.92 -1.07
C TYR A 124 1.76 9.45 0.07
N VAL A 125 1.53 10.31 1.06
CA VAL A 125 0.70 9.98 2.22
C VAL A 125 -0.45 10.97 2.33
N ALA A 126 -1.60 10.50 2.82
CA ALA A 126 -2.69 11.37 3.21
C ALA A 126 -2.20 12.45 4.21
N PRO A 127 -2.69 13.70 4.13
CA PRO A 127 -2.32 14.76 5.06
C PRO A 127 -2.78 14.42 6.48
N HIS A 128 -2.13 15.03 7.48
CA HIS A 128 -2.42 14.82 8.91
C HIS A 128 -2.11 13.40 9.43
N GLN A 129 -1.08 12.75 8.89
CA GLN A 129 -0.55 11.52 9.46
C GLN A 129 -0.20 11.69 10.94
N TRP A 130 -0.52 10.66 11.72
CA TRP A 130 -0.23 10.59 13.14
C TRP A 130 0.17 9.18 13.56
N SER A 131 0.66 9.02 14.79
CA SER A 131 0.92 7.71 15.39
C SER A 131 0.59 7.68 16.87
N PHE A 132 0.43 6.46 17.41
CA PHE A 132 0.08 6.17 18.79
C PHE A 132 1.13 5.23 19.41
N PRO A 133 1.44 5.32 20.71
CA PRO A 133 0.90 6.27 21.70
C PRO A 133 1.48 7.69 21.62
N VAL A 134 2.57 7.85 20.88
CA VAL A 134 3.25 9.13 20.68
C VAL A 134 3.23 9.47 19.21
N ASN A 135 2.97 10.75 18.89
CA ASN A 135 2.95 11.23 17.51
C ASN A 135 4.38 11.39 16.96
N LEU A 136 4.95 10.30 16.47
CA LEU A 136 6.30 10.23 15.91
C LEU A 136 6.34 10.68 14.44
N PRO A 137 7.46 11.27 13.99
CA PRO A 137 7.70 11.54 12.57
C PRO A 137 7.64 10.26 11.73
N LEU A 138 7.09 10.33 10.51
CA LEU A 138 7.00 9.19 9.59
C LEU A 138 8.35 8.52 9.30
N SER A 139 9.44 9.30 9.28
CA SER A 139 10.80 8.77 9.08
C SER A 139 11.22 7.79 10.19
N TRP A 140 10.75 8.00 11.43
CA TRP A 140 11.00 7.09 12.55
C TRP A 140 10.12 5.85 12.47
N LEU A 141 8.98 5.95 11.78
CA LEU A 141 8.09 4.82 11.47
C LEU A 141 8.54 4.04 10.23
N GLY A 142 9.73 4.33 9.69
CA GLY A 142 10.36 3.59 8.60
C GLY A 142 10.06 4.14 7.19
N PHE A 143 9.40 5.29 7.06
CA PHE A 143 9.16 5.94 5.77
C PHE A 143 10.45 6.59 5.24
N PRO A 144 10.71 6.52 3.92
CA PRO A 144 11.94 7.07 3.34
C PRO A 144 11.92 8.61 3.31
N ARG A 145 12.70 9.24 4.20
CA ARG A 145 12.69 10.70 4.47
C ARG A 145 12.77 11.60 3.25
N LYS A 146 13.58 11.25 2.24
CA LYS A 146 13.84 12.11 1.07
C LYS A 146 12.81 12.01 -0.06
N ARG A 147 11.92 11.01 0.02
CA ARG A 147 10.95 10.70 -1.05
C ARG A 147 9.56 10.38 -0.50
N THR A 148 9.27 10.83 0.71
CA THR A 148 7.93 10.77 1.31
C THR A 148 7.35 12.18 1.30
N HIS A 149 6.23 12.34 0.61
CA HIS A 149 5.54 13.59 0.38
C HIS A 149 4.13 13.51 0.97
N ILE A 150 3.66 14.61 1.54
CA ILE A 150 2.26 14.74 1.96
C ILE A 150 1.46 15.15 0.73
N LEU A 151 0.36 14.46 0.46
CA LEU A 151 -0.56 14.87 -0.60
C LEU A 151 -1.13 16.25 -0.28
N PRO A 152 -1.10 17.20 -1.23
CA PRO A 152 -1.76 18.48 -1.06
C PRO A 152 -3.25 18.32 -0.74
N THR A 153 -3.83 19.24 0.02
CA THR A 153 -5.29 19.22 0.25
C THR A 153 -6.06 19.65 -1.00
N ASP A 154 -5.42 20.43 -1.86
CA ASP A 154 -5.96 20.89 -3.14
C ASP A 154 -5.62 19.88 -4.25
N SER A 155 -6.62 19.16 -4.76
CA SER A 155 -6.42 18.12 -5.78
C SER A 155 -5.93 18.66 -7.13
N ARG A 156 -6.01 19.98 -7.36
CA ARG A 156 -5.39 20.63 -8.53
C ARG A 156 -3.86 20.55 -8.53
N GLN A 157 -3.26 20.29 -7.36
CA GLN A 157 -1.82 20.06 -7.19
C GLN A 157 -1.50 18.57 -7.15
N ASN A 158 -2.33 17.71 -7.76
CA ASN A 158 -2.09 16.29 -7.73
C ASN A 158 -0.72 15.94 -8.38
N PRO A 159 0.04 15.02 -7.79
CA PRO A 159 1.33 14.60 -8.33
C PRO A 159 1.21 13.49 -9.40
N PHE A 160 -0.01 13.06 -9.72
CA PHE A 160 -0.28 11.91 -10.59
C PHE A 160 -0.70 12.33 -12.01
N GLY A 161 -0.54 13.61 -12.34
CA GLY A 161 -0.86 14.18 -13.65
C GLY A 161 -2.36 14.25 -13.93
N ASP A 162 -2.72 14.29 -15.21
CA ASP A 162 -4.11 14.42 -15.61
C ASP A 162 -4.91 13.11 -15.50
N GLU A 163 -4.25 11.98 -15.25
CA GLU A 163 -4.88 10.65 -15.21
C GLU A 163 -5.76 10.43 -13.98
N PHE A 164 -5.39 11.04 -12.84
CA PHE A 164 -6.11 10.90 -11.58
C PHE A 164 -6.64 12.24 -11.06
N ASP A 165 -7.73 12.16 -10.32
CA ASP A 165 -8.15 13.17 -9.35
C ASP A 165 -8.20 12.51 -7.97
N TYR A 166 -8.39 13.26 -6.90
CA TYR A 166 -8.67 12.69 -5.59
C TYR A 166 -9.51 13.59 -4.71
N ALA A 167 -10.23 12.98 -3.79
CA ALA A 167 -10.88 13.67 -2.68
C ALA A 167 -10.29 13.19 -1.36
N ILE A 168 -10.28 14.09 -0.38
CA ILE A 168 -9.84 13.79 0.98
C ILE A 168 -11.05 13.89 1.90
N LEU A 169 -11.37 12.79 2.58
CA LEU A 169 -12.32 12.76 3.68
C LEU A 169 -11.57 13.00 4.99
N GLY A 170 -12.10 13.91 5.82
CA GLY A 170 -11.58 14.21 7.15
C GLY A 170 -10.60 15.39 7.21
N PRO A 171 -9.90 15.57 8.34
CA PRO A 171 -9.87 14.67 9.49
C PRO A 171 -11.17 14.67 10.31
N ILE A 172 -11.58 13.48 10.74
CA ILE A 172 -12.69 13.23 11.68
C ILE A 172 -12.08 12.78 13.00
N GLU A 173 -12.44 13.44 14.10
CA GLU A 173 -12.02 13.06 15.45
C GLU A 173 -12.84 11.84 15.92
N LEU A 174 -12.17 10.73 16.23
CA LEU A 174 -12.77 9.47 16.67
C LEU A 174 -12.29 9.09 18.08
N GLY A 175 -12.38 10.03 19.02
CA GLY A 175 -11.92 9.83 20.40
C GLY A 175 -10.39 9.91 20.51
N PRO A 176 -9.67 8.83 20.86
CA PRO A 176 -8.22 8.87 21.03
C PRO A 176 -7.44 9.03 19.72
N GLY A 177 -8.09 8.98 18.57
CA GLY A 177 -7.46 9.05 17.26
C GLY A 177 -8.25 9.83 16.23
N ARG A 178 -7.61 10.09 15.08
CA ARG A 178 -8.20 10.80 13.92
C ARG A 178 -8.31 9.87 12.74
N PHE A 179 -9.42 9.96 12.02
CA PHE A 179 -9.64 9.28 10.75
C PHE A 179 -9.60 10.27 9.60
N ALA A 180 -8.92 9.90 8.52
CA ALA A 180 -8.94 10.58 7.24
C ALA A 180 -8.54 9.58 6.16
N GLU A 181 -9.09 9.77 4.98
CA GLU A 181 -8.85 8.90 3.84
C GLU A 181 -8.81 9.69 2.53
N VAL A 182 -7.90 9.30 1.63
CA VAL A 182 -7.78 9.85 0.28
C VAL A 182 -8.33 8.84 -0.71
N ALA A 183 -9.42 9.18 -1.38
CA ALA A 183 -9.96 8.40 -2.49
C ALA A 183 -9.35 8.90 -3.80
N LEU A 184 -8.63 8.05 -4.53
CA LEU A 184 -8.17 8.35 -5.89
C LEU A 184 -9.27 7.99 -6.90
N PHE A 185 -9.53 8.90 -7.82
CA PHE A 185 -10.44 8.70 -8.94
C PHE A 185 -9.65 8.59 -10.23
N HIS A 186 -9.80 7.47 -10.93
CA HIS A 186 -9.17 7.25 -12.23
C HIS A 186 -10.13 7.72 -13.32
N LYS A 187 -9.82 8.86 -13.94
CA LYS A 187 -10.77 9.59 -14.82
C LYS A 187 -11.25 8.74 -15.99
N ARG A 188 -10.36 7.93 -16.58
CA ARG A 188 -10.66 7.13 -17.76
C ARG A 188 -11.60 5.95 -17.47
N SER A 189 -11.44 5.27 -16.33
CA SER A 189 -12.37 4.20 -15.94
C SER A 189 -13.68 4.75 -15.35
N ARG A 190 -13.77 6.05 -15.06
CA ARG A 190 -14.90 6.70 -14.38
C ARG A 190 -15.20 6.06 -13.03
N THR A 191 -14.14 5.70 -12.31
CA THR A 191 -14.17 5.07 -10.98
C THR A 191 -13.37 5.89 -9.99
#